data_AF-A0A6F9CSH4-F1
#
_entry.id   AF-A0A6F9CSH4-F1
#
_cell.length_a   1.000
_cell.length_b   1.000
_cell.length_c   1.000
_cell.angle_alpha   90.00
_cell.angle_beta   90.00
_cell.angle_gamma   90.00
#
_symmetry.space_group_name_H-M   'P 1'
#
loop_
_entity.id
_entity.type
_entity.pdbx_description
1 polymer ?
#
loop_
_entity_poly.entity_id
_entity_poly.type
_entity_poly.pdbx_seq_one_letter_code
_entity_poly.pdbx_strand_id
1 'polypeptide(L)'
;MGGYWDHSKKFLCPMCKKSYSRRPELSINRVLAEIAAHFQGLEIGVVSPNTKGGAVAGSPVAGHRVHGESPAAAAEGGEFARAGEVPCDACIGRKMRALKSCLNCPGSFCEAHLRHHNAQKELEESWQKELEESWQVYAELQCLVEQSQAELVELIATRQREAERHAQELARGLESDLSHLRKRSEELEALAQNQDKVIFLQSLPALAPLPEPIDWSGVSVNTDLYLGTIQSSVSTLVDKFQEELKRLYGKELRKLQNYASEVFLDPGTAQRNLVLSEDGRQVMYEERKHNQSEDTRRFNPALFVLACECLSSGRHYWEVEVGRKTAWTVGVVRASARRKGEIKLSPDGGYWCLFIMFFFY
;
A
#
# COMPACT_ATOMS: atom_id res chain seq x y z
N MET A 1 7.51 20.71 -19.83
CA MET A 1 6.96 22.00 -20.32
C MET A 1 8.04 22.89 -20.94
N GLY A 2 8.88 22.38 -21.86
CA GLY A 2 10.04 23.14 -22.37
C GLY A 2 9.70 24.21 -23.42
N GLY A 3 8.60 24.09 -24.16
CA GLY A 3 8.32 24.92 -25.34
C GLY A 3 7.03 25.74 -25.33
N TYR A 4 6.33 25.82 -24.19
CA TYR A 4 5.03 26.50 -24.11
C TYR A 4 5.12 28.02 -24.43
N TRP A 5 6.27 28.64 -24.15
CA TRP A 5 6.49 30.07 -24.33
C TRP A 5 7.16 30.46 -25.65
N ASP A 6 7.54 29.49 -26.47
CA ASP A 6 8.42 29.73 -27.62
C ASP A 6 7.70 30.43 -28.80
N HIS A 7 6.37 30.52 -28.74
CA HIS A 7 5.53 31.09 -29.81
C HIS A 7 4.68 32.28 -29.35
N SER A 8 4.83 32.74 -28.10
CA SER A 8 4.00 33.82 -27.52
C SER A 8 4.82 35.08 -27.23
N LYS A 9 4.34 36.23 -27.72
CA LYS A 9 4.93 37.56 -27.43
C LYS A 9 4.73 38.01 -25.97
N LYS A 10 3.91 37.29 -25.19
CA LYS A 10 3.61 37.58 -23.78
C LYS A 10 3.79 36.31 -22.94
N PHE A 11 4.51 36.41 -21.82
CA PHE A 11 4.73 35.31 -20.89
C PHE A 11 3.64 35.33 -19.80
N LEU A 12 2.59 34.53 -19.94
CA LEU A 12 1.45 34.50 -19.00
C LEU A 12 1.31 33.14 -18.34
N CYS A 13 1.54 32.97 -17.04
CA CYS A 13 1.39 31.64 -16.42
C CYS A 13 0.04 30.99 -16.79
N PRO A 14 0.01 29.77 -17.39
CA PRO A 14 -1.22 29.18 -17.90
C PRO A 14 -2.22 28.90 -16.77
N MET A 15 -1.69 28.69 -15.56
CA MET A 15 -2.43 28.35 -14.35
C MET A 15 -2.98 29.60 -13.63
N CYS A 16 -2.13 30.60 -13.35
CA CYS A 16 -2.53 31.76 -12.53
C CYS A 16 -2.71 33.08 -13.31
N LYS A 17 -2.53 33.05 -14.63
CA LYS A 17 -2.66 34.19 -15.57
C LYS A 17 -1.78 35.41 -15.29
N LYS A 18 -0.87 35.32 -14.31
CA LYS A 18 0.10 36.37 -14.00
C LYS A 18 1.01 36.61 -15.20
N SER A 19 1.15 37.88 -15.62
CA SER A 19 2.02 38.28 -16.71
C SER A 19 3.43 38.54 -16.22
N TYR A 20 4.41 38.02 -16.95
CA TYR A 20 5.84 38.22 -16.69
C TYR A 20 6.46 39.03 -17.82
N SER A 21 7.35 39.95 -17.46
CA SER A 21 8.08 40.79 -18.41
C SER A 21 9.21 40.04 -19.13
N ARG A 22 9.67 38.91 -18.57
CA ARG A 22 10.63 37.97 -19.16
C ARG A 22 10.20 36.54 -18.90
N ARG A 23 10.69 35.57 -19.70
CA ARG A 23 10.37 34.15 -19.54
C ARG A 23 10.69 33.70 -18.11
N PRO A 24 9.70 33.23 -17.32
CA PRO A 24 9.95 32.83 -15.94
C PRO A 24 10.69 31.49 -15.87
N GLU A 25 11.73 31.42 -15.04
CA GLU A 25 12.38 30.16 -14.67
C GLU A 25 11.45 29.39 -13.73
N LEU A 26 10.90 28.28 -14.22
CA LEU A 26 9.99 27.45 -13.45
C LEU A 26 10.79 26.69 -12.39
N SER A 27 10.42 26.89 -11.11
CA SER A 27 10.98 26.15 -9.98
C SER A 27 10.57 24.68 -10.10
N ILE A 28 11.53 23.80 -10.38
CA ILE A 28 11.30 22.35 -10.34
C ILE A 28 11.14 21.97 -8.86
N ASN A 29 9.99 21.40 -8.49
CA ASN A 29 9.71 21.00 -7.11
C ASN A 29 10.57 19.77 -6.75
N ARG A 30 11.69 20.01 -6.05
CA ARG A 30 12.66 18.97 -5.63
C ARG A 30 12.13 18.15 -4.46
N VAL A 31 11.20 18.70 -3.67
CA VAL A 31 10.64 18.05 -2.47
C VAL A 31 9.85 16.79 -2.83
N LEU A 32 9.04 16.85 -3.89
CA LEU A 32 8.30 15.67 -4.37
C LEU A 32 9.22 14.56 -4.90
N ALA A 33 10.34 14.93 -5.52
CA ALA A 33 11.34 13.97 -5.97
C ALA A 33 12.09 13.32 -4.79
N GLU A 34 12.37 14.07 -3.73
CA GLU A 34 12.99 13.56 -2.49
C GLU A 34 12.05 12.64 -1.69
N ILE A 35 10.75 12.96 -1.64
CA ILE A 35 9.74 12.10 -1.02
C ILE A 35 9.64 10.78 -1.79
N ALA A 36 9.56 10.82 -3.12
CA ALA A 36 9.51 9.61 -3.95
C ALA A 36 10.76 8.70 -3.78
N ALA A 37 11.93 9.30 -3.54
CA ALA A 37 13.16 8.55 -3.27
C ALA A 37 13.14 7.83 -1.91
N HIS A 38 12.47 8.39 -0.89
CA HIS A 38 12.36 7.75 0.44
C HIS A 38 11.46 6.51 0.43
N PHE A 39 10.47 6.44 -0.46
CA PHE A 39 9.55 5.30 -0.54
C PHE A 39 10.11 4.10 -1.34
N GLN A 40 11.27 4.23 -2.00
CA GLN A 40 11.91 3.13 -2.74
C GLN A 40 12.57 2.06 -1.85
N GLY A 41 12.68 2.29 -0.53
CA GLY A 41 13.40 1.40 0.40
C GLY A 41 12.52 0.43 1.21
N LEU A 42 11.20 0.40 1.00
CA LEU A 42 10.28 -0.42 1.77
C LEU A 42 9.82 -1.65 0.95
N GLU A 43 10.53 -2.76 1.06
CA GLU A 43 10.09 -4.05 0.50
C GLU A 43 9.19 -4.79 1.49
N ILE A 44 7.95 -5.06 1.10
CA ILE A 44 7.01 -5.95 1.81
C ILE A 44 6.69 -7.11 0.88
N GLY A 45 7.20 -8.30 1.23
CA GLY A 45 6.96 -9.53 0.48
C GLY A 45 5.53 -10.04 0.66
N VAL A 46 4.84 -10.29 -0.44
CA VAL A 46 3.49 -10.90 -0.46
C VAL A 46 3.58 -12.28 -1.11
N VAL A 47 3.16 -13.30 -0.35
CA VAL A 47 2.99 -14.69 -0.79
C VAL A 47 1.63 -14.83 -1.50
N SER A 48 1.63 -15.45 -2.68
CA SER A 48 0.43 -15.65 -3.51
C SER A 48 -0.23 -17.01 -3.23
N PRO A 49 -1.58 -17.11 -3.14
CA PRO A 49 -2.30 -18.38 -3.13
C PRO A 49 -2.69 -18.86 -4.53
N ASN A 50 -2.65 -20.18 -4.65
CA ASN A 50 -2.82 -21.03 -5.81
C ASN A 50 -4.30 -21.17 -6.23
N THR A 51 -4.68 -21.00 -7.51
CA THR A 51 -5.79 -21.79 -8.09
C THR A 51 -5.84 -21.87 -9.62
N LYS A 52 -6.24 -23.07 -10.04
CA LYS A 52 -6.35 -23.69 -11.35
C LYS A 52 -7.45 -23.10 -12.26
N GLY A 53 -7.14 -22.98 -13.55
CA GLY A 53 -7.79 -23.72 -14.64
C GLY A 53 -9.16 -23.26 -15.16
N GLY A 54 -9.23 -23.01 -16.47
CA GLY A 54 -10.48 -23.05 -17.23
C GLY A 54 -10.49 -22.21 -18.51
N ALA A 55 -9.93 -22.75 -19.60
CA ALA A 55 -10.03 -22.19 -20.94
C ALA A 55 -11.35 -22.60 -21.61
N VAL A 56 -11.96 -21.70 -22.39
CA VAL A 56 -12.87 -22.06 -23.49
C VAL A 56 -12.60 -21.17 -24.69
N ALA A 57 -12.37 -21.82 -25.82
CA ALA A 57 -12.08 -21.25 -27.13
C ALA A 57 -13.35 -20.82 -27.89
N GLY A 58 -13.20 -19.82 -28.76
CA GLY A 58 -14.18 -19.42 -29.76
C GLY A 58 -13.52 -18.66 -30.90
N SER A 59 -13.39 -19.33 -32.04
CA SER A 59 -12.74 -18.89 -33.28
C SER A 59 -13.58 -17.89 -34.11
N PRO A 60 -13.02 -17.29 -35.19
CA PRO A 60 -13.36 -15.96 -35.68
C PRO A 60 -14.35 -15.93 -36.85
N VAL A 61 -14.95 -14.76 -37.10
CA VAL A 61 -15.72 -14.47 -38.33
C VAL A 61 -15.11 -13.27 -39.07
N ALA A 62 -15.12 -13.45 -40.39
CA ALA A 62 -14.45 -12.73 -41.45
C ALA A 62 -14.77 -11.23 -41.59
N GLY A 63 -13.82 -10.53 -42.21
CA GLY A 63 -13.84 -9.10 -42.44
C GLY A 63 -14.76 -8.62 -43.57
N HIS A 64 -14.95 -7.31 -43.56
CA HIS A 64 -15.37 -6.51 -44.71
C HIS A 64 -14.52 -5.24 -44.76
N ARG A 65 -13.79 -5.08 -45.89
CA ARG A 65 -13.15 -3.84 -46.32
C ARG A 65 -14.23 -2.91 -46.86
N VAL A 66 -14.26 -1.66 -46.40
CA VAL A 66 -14.98 -0.57 -47.06
C VAL A 66 -13.94 0.38 -47.66
N HIS A 67 -14.10 0.64 -48.96
CA HIS A 67 -13.36 1.63 -49.72
C HIS A 67 -13.63 3.04 -49.19
N GLY A 68 -12.57 3.84 -49.07
CA GLY A 68 -12.64 5.25 -48.73
C GLY A 68 -12.78 6.16 -49.95
N GLU A 69 -13.44 7.29 -49.70
CA GLU A 69 -13.37 8.63 -50.32
C GLU A 69 -14.64 9.35 -49.83
N SER A 70 -14.69 10.54 -49.22
CA SER A 70 -13.76 11.59 -48.79
C SER A 70 -14.52 12.40 -47.72
N PRO A 71 -13.90 12.94 -46.65
CA PRO A 71 -14.63 13.61 -45.58
C PRO A 71 -15.03 15.03 -45.98
N ALA A 72 -16.32 15.24 -46.19
CA ALA A 72 -16.90 16.58 -46.10
C ALA A 72 -16.60 17.10 -44.68
N ALA A 73 -15.88 18.22 -44.60
CA ALA A 73 -15.52 18.88 -43.36
C ALA A 73 -16.77 19.11 -42.50
N ALA A 74 -16.94 18.27 -41.47
CA ALA A 74 -17.82 18.57 -40.36
C ALA A 74 -17.25 19.83 -39.71
N ALA A 75 -17.98 20.93 -39.84
CA ALA A 75 -17.67 22.17 -39.15
C ALA A 75 -17.85 21.94 -37.64
N GLU A 76 -16.79 21.48 -36.97
CA GLU A 76 -16.66 21.62 -35.52
C GLU A 76 -16.36 23.10 -35.21
N GLY A 77 -17.39 23.92 -35.25
CA GLY A 77 -17.28 25.35 -34.97
C GLY A 77 -18.62 25.89 -34.55
N GLY A 78 -18.83 26.05 -33.24
CA GLY A 78 -20.08 26.59 -32.69
C GLY A 78 -20.46 27.94 -33.32
N GLU A 79 -21.73 28.32 -33.19
CA GLU A 79 -22.20 29.61 -33.71
C GLU A 79 -21.73 30.78 -32.83
N PHE A 80 -21.45 31.93 -33.45
CA PHE A 80 -21.21 33.18 -32.72
C PHE A 80 -22.50 33.67 -32.04
N ALA A 81 -22.37 34.24 -30.85
CA ALA A 81 -23.53 34.76 -30.12
C ALA A 81 -24.19 35.92 -30.88
N ARG A 82 -25.51 35.85 -31.06
CA ARG A 82 -26.33 36.93 -31.64
C ARG A 82 -26.90 37.84 -30.54
N ALA A 83 -27.49 38.97 -30.94
CA ALA A 83 -28.15 39.87 -29.99
C ALA A 83 -29.28 39.14 -29.26
N GLY A 84 -29.26 39.15 -27.92
CA GLY A 84 -30.22 38.44 -27.06
C GLY A 84 -29.78 37.03 -26.62
N GLU A 85 -28.70 36.47 -27.18
CA GLU A 85 -28.13 35.20 -26.73
C GLU A 85 -27.04 35.41 -25.68
N VAL A 86 -26.86 34.43 -24.78
CA VAL A 86 -25.80 34.46 -23.78
C VAL A 86 -24.45 34.14 -24.45
N PRO A 87 -23.46 35.04 -24.42
CA PRO A 87 -22.15 34.79 -25.00
C PRO A 87 -21.25 34.01 -24.04
N CYS A 88 -20.27 33.29 -24.59
CA CYS A 88 -19.25 32.61 -23.79
C CYS A 88 -18.30 33.60 -23.12
N ASP A 89 -18.08 33.44 -21.82
CA ASP A 89 -17.25 34.33 -21.00
C ASP A 89 -15.74 34.11 -21.18
N ALA A 90 -15.33 32.91 -21.62
CA ALA A 90 -13.93 32.52 -21.78
C ALA A 90 -13.34 32.82 -23.18
N CYS A 91 -14.17 33.11 -24.19
CA CYS A 91 -13.69 33.42 -25.53
C CYS A 91 -12.92 34.74 -25.58
N ILE A 92 -11.75 34.75 -26.22
CA ILE A 92 -10.97 35.96 -26.49
C ILE A 92 -11.40 36.52 -27.86
N GLY A 93 -11.90 37.74 -27.90
CA GLY A 93 -12.37 38.40 -29.13
C GLY A 93 -13.86 38.17 -29.40
N ARG A 94 -14.22 37.72 -30.61
CA ARG A 94 -15.63 37.47 -30.98
C ARG A 94 -16.16 36.29 -30.15
N LYS A 95 -17.21 36.52 -29.37
CA LYS A 95 -17.74 35.52 -28.43
C LYS A 95 -18.66 34.51 -29.11
N MET A 96 -18.42 33.24 -28.82
CA MET A 96 -19.27 32.12 -29.25
C MET A 96 -20.54 32.09 -28.38
N ARG A 97 -21.64 31.52 -28.88
CA ARG A 97 -22.84 31.27 -28.06
C ARG A 97 -22.49 30.32 -26.91
N ALA A 98 -22.92 30.65 -25.70
CA ALA A 98 -22.79 29.76 -24.57
C ALA A 98 -23.79 28.60 -24.71
N LEU A 99 -23.32 27.38 -24.42
CA LEU A 99 -24.18 26.19 -24.39
C LEU A 99 -24.67 25.90 -22.97
N LYS A 100 -23.82 26.13 -21.97
CA LYS A 100 -24.16 25.92 -20.55
C LYS A 100 -23.47 26.96 -19.68
N SER A 101 -24.06 27.20 -18.52
CA SER A 101 -23.52 28.04 -17.47
C SER A 101 -23.21 27.19 -16.23
N CYS A 102 -22.09 27.46 -15.58
CA CYS A 102 -21.69 26.78 -14.34
C CYS A 102 -22.17 27.59 -13.13
N LEU A 103 -22.81 26.92 -12.19
CA LEU A 103 -23.32 27.56 -10.96
C LEU A 103 -22.22 27.82 -9.92
N ASN A 104 -21.05 27.18 -10.03
CA ASN A 104 -19.94 27.37 -9.09
C ASN A 104 -19.03 28.55 -9.46
N CYS A 105 -18.80 28.82 -10.75
CA CYS A 105 -17.90 29.89 -11.22
C CYS A 105 -18.62 31.03 -11.98
N PRO A 106 -19.93 31.20 -11.76
CA PRO A 106 -20.91 31.93 -12.57
C PRO A 106 -20.73 32.05 -14.10
N GLY A 107 -19.82 31.29 -14.72
CA GLY A 107 -19.40 31.48 -16.10
C GLY A 107 -20.27 30.70 -17.10
N SER A 108 -20.48 31.29 -18.27
CA SER A 108 -21.16 30.70 -19.42
C SER A 108 -20.16 30.28 -20.49
N PHE A 109 -20.25 29.04 -20.97
CA PHE A 109 -19.22 28.43 -21.80
C PHE A 109 -19.78 27.91 -23.13
N CYS A 110 -19.07 28.17 -24.23
CA CYS A 110 -19.27 27.45 -25.48
C CYS A 110 -18.71 26.03 -25.36
N GLU A 111 -18.98 25.16 -26.33
CA GLU A 111 -18.62 23.74 -26.26
C GLU A 111 -17.14 23.47 -25.92
N ALA A 112 -16.22 24.14 -26.61
CA ALA A 112 -14.78 23.94 -26.40
C ALA A 112 -14.33 24.35 -24.99
N HIS A 113 -14.78 25.52 -24.51
CA HIS A 113 -14.43 25.99 -23.17
C HIS A 113 -15.15 25.23 -22.06
N LEU A 114 -16.35 24.69 -22.34
CA LEU A 114 -17.07 23.84 -21.41
C LEU A 114 -16.35 22.49 -21.21
N ARG A 115 -15.85 21.88 -22.30
CA ARG A 115 -15.03 20.66 -22.20
C ARG A 115 -13.78 20.88 -21.33
N HIS A 116 -13.09 22.01 -21.52
CA HIS A 116 -11.92 22.34 -20.69
C HIS A 116 -12.28 22.61 -19.23
N HIS A 117 -13.37 23.35 -18.98
CA HIS A 117 -13.86 23.61 -17.63
C HIS A 117 -14.23 22.32 -16.89
N ASN A 118 -14.93 21.40 -17.55
CA ASN A 118 -15.29 20.10 -16.98
C ASN A 118 -14.05 19.25 -16.72
N ALA A 119 -13.10 19.18 -17.66
CA ALA A 119 -11.86 18.43 -17.47
C ALA A 119 -11.03 18.95 -16.29
N GLN A 120 -10.99 20.27 -16.08
CA GLN A 120 -10.32 20.85 -14.91
C GLN A 120 -11.07 20.50 -13.61
N LYS A 121 -12.40 20.58 -13.60
CA LYS A 121 -13.23 20.21 -12.45
C LYS A 121 -13.07 18.74 -12.09
N GLU A 122 -13.09 17.85 -13.08
CA GLU A 122 -12.87 16.41 -12.91
C GLU A 122 -11.47 16.13 -12.35
N LEU A 123 -10.44 16.83 -12.85
CA LEU A 123 -9.09 16.72 -12.29
C LEU A 123 -9.07 17.21 -10.84
N GLU A 124 -9.75 18.31 -10.54
CA GLU A 124 -9.84 18.87 -9.19
C GLU A 124 -10.48 17.91 -8.19
N GLU A 125 -11.65 17.37 -8.55
CA GLU A 125 -12.36 16.37 -7.76
C GLU A 125 -11.54 15.07 -7.63
N SER A 126 -10.81 14.67 -8.69
CA SER A 126 -9.98 13.47 -8.67
C SER A 126 -8.81 13.57 -7.69
N TRP A 127 -8.06 14.69 -7.66
CA TRP A 127 -6.94 14.81 -6.72
C TRP A 127 -7.42 15.02 -5.28
N GLN A 128 -8.56 15.70 -5.08
CA GLN A 128 -9.18 15.84 -3.77
C GLN A 128 -9.58 14.48 -3.19
N LYS A 129 -10.19 13.64 -4.02
CA LYS A 129 -10.56 12.28 -3.63
C LYS A 129 -9.34 11.44 -3.26
N GLU A 130 -8.27 11.48 -4.04
CA GLU A 130 -7.03 10.75 -3.71
C GLU A 130 -6.38 11.28 -2.41
N LEU A 131 -6.48 12.59 -2.14
CA LEU A 131 -6.02 13.16 -0.88
C LEU A 131 -6.86 12.68 0.31
N GLU A 132 -8.19 12.65 0.18
CA GLU A 132 -9.10 12.17 1.21
C GLU A 132 -8.90 10.68 1.50
N GLU A 133 -8.77 9.87 0.45
CA GLU A 133 -8.45 8.44 0.58
C GLU A 133 -7.10 8.24 1.28
N SER A 134 -6.07 9.04 0.95
CA SER A 134 -4.78 9.00 1.65
C SER A 134 -4.91 9.38 3.12
N TRP A 135 -5.63 10.45 3.46
CA TRP A 135 -5.88 10.83 4.86
C TRP A 135 -6.64 9.76 5.63
N GLN A 136 -7.59 9.08 5.00
CA GLN A 136 -8.30 7.97 5.62
C GLN A 136 -7.34 6.85 6.04
N VAL A 137 -6.33 6.55 5.22
CA VAL A 137 -5.28 5.58 5.58
C VAL A 137 -4.53 6.01 6.84
N TYR A 138 -4.05 7.25 6.89
CA TYR A 138 -3.30 7.74 8.04
C TYR A 138 -4.15 7.79 9.31
N ALA A 139 -5.43 8.15 9.20
CA ALA A 139 -6.35 8.15 10.32
C ALA A 139 -6.58 6.72 10.87
N GLU A 140 -6.74 5.73 9.98
CA GLU A 140 -6.85 4.32 10.39
C GLU A 140 -5.58 3.84 11.12
N LEU A 141 -4.39 4.16 10.60
CA LEU A 141 -3.12 3.78 11.23
C LEU A 141 -2.93 4.45 12.60
N GLN A 142 -3.27 5.73 12.72
CA GLN A 142 -3.22 6.44 14.00
C GLN A 142 -4.15 5.79 15.03
N CYS A 143 -5.38 5.45 14.62
CA CYS A 143 -6.35 4.79 15.48
C CYS A 143 -5.85 3.46 16.02
N LEU A 144 -5.14 2.65 15.23
CA LEU A 144 -4.54 1.38 15.68
C LEU A 144 -3.49 1.58 16.79
N VAL A 145 -2.66 2.61 16.65
CA VAL A 145 -1.63 2.93 17.64
C VAL A 145 -2.27 3.39 18.94
N GLU A 146 -3.26 4.29 18.86
CA GLU A 146 -4.00 4.79 20.03
C GLU A 146 -4.75 3.66 20.75
N GLN A 147 -5.40 2.76 20.00
CA GLN A 147 -6.05 1.58 20.56
C GLN A 147 -5.06 0.64 21.25
N SER A 148 -3.93 0.33 20.61
CA SER A 148 -2.91 -0.55 21.20
C SER A 148 -2.31 0.05 22.48
N GLN A 149 -2.12 1.37 22.52
CA GLN A 149 -1.66 2.06 23.73
C GLN A 149 -2.70 1.92 24.85
N ALA A 150 -3.98 2.15 24.56
CA ALA A 150 -5.06 2.01 25.54
C ALA A 150 -5.16 0.56 26.07
N GLU A 151 -5.10 -0.43 25.18
CA GLU A 151 -5.09 -1.86 25.52
C GLU A 151 -3.92 -2.21 26.46
N LEU A 152 -2.71 -1.70 26.18
CA LEU A 152 -1.53 -1.93 27.04
C LEU A 152 -1.70 -1.32 28.44
N VAL A 153 -2.21 -0.09 28.51
CA VAL A 153 -2.44 0.59 29.80
C VAL A 153 -3.47 -0.17 30.62
N GLU A 154 -4.56 -0.63 30.01
CA GLU A 154 -5.59 -1.42 30.68
C GLU A 154 -5.05 -2.77 31.17
N LEU A 155 -4.23 -3.44 30.37
CA LEU A 155 -3.59 -4.70 30.74
C LEU A 155 -2.64 -4.54 31.94
N ILE A 156 -1.82 -3.50 31.93
CA ILE A 156 -0.92 -3.13 33.05
C ILE A 156 -1.76 -2.87 34.32
N ALA A 157 -2.80 -2.03 34.22
CA ALA A 157 -3.65 -1.68 35.35
C ALA A 157 -4.40 -2.91 35.92
N THR A 158 -4.78 -3.86 35.07
CA THR A 158 -5.46 -5.09 35.51
C THR A 158 -4.50 -6.03 36.23
N ARG A 159 -3.29 -6.25 35.70
CA ARG A 159 -2.27 -7.06 36.37
C ARG A 159 -1.85 -6.47 37.71
N GLN A 160 -1.70 -5.15 37.79
CA GLN A 160 -1.39 -4.48 39.05
C GLN A 160 -2.48 -4.73 40.11
N ARG A 161 -3.76 -4.54 39.75
CA ARG A 161 -4.88 -4.78 40.67
C ARG A 161 -4.95 -6.23 41.15
N GLU A 162 -4.70 -7.19 40.26
CA GLU A 162 -4.70 -8.61 40.62
C GLU A 162 -3.57 -8.97 41.58
N ALA A 163 -2.38 -8.40 41.37
CA ALA A 163 -1.22 -8.59 42.22
C ALA A 163 -1.41 -7.95 43.61
N GLU A 164 -1.94 -6.72 43.65
CA GLU A 164 -2.27 -6.04 44.89
C GLU A 164 -3.31 -6.81 45.70
N ARG A 165 -4.37 -7.30 45.04
CA ARG A 165 -5.38 -8.14 45.69
C ARG A 165 -4.77 -9.42 46.29
N HIS A 166 -3.92 -10.12 45.54
CA HIS A 166 -3.22 -11.30 46.06
C HIS A 166 -2.33 -10.96 47.27
N ALA A 167 -1.56 -9.86 47.20
CA ALA A 167 -0.72 -9.43 48.30
C ALA A 167 -1.53 -9.06 49.55
N GLN A 168 -2.68 -8.41 49.38
CA GLN A 168 -3.61 -8.09 50.47
C GLN A 168 -4.23 -9.34 51.12
N GLU A 169 -4.59 -10.34 50.32
CA GLU A 169 -5.14 -11.60 50.83
C GLU A 169 -4.11 -12.37 51.67
N LEU A 170 -2.85 -12.40 51.22
CA LEU A 170 -1.72 -12.99 51.96
C LEU A 170 -1.44 -12.23 53.27
N ALA A 171 -1.40 -10.89 53.21
CA ALA A 171 -1.18 -10.05 54.39
C ALA A 171 -2.28 -10.27 55.45
N ARG A 172 -3.54 -10.33 55.02
CA ARG A 172 -4.69 -10.60 55.91
C ARG A 172 -4.59 -11.99 56.56
N GLY A 173 -4.13 -13.00 55.81
CA GLY A 173 -3.88 -14.34 56.35
C GLY A 173 -2.83 -14.32 57.45
N LEU A 174 -1.68 -13.69 57.19
CA LEU A 174 -0.58 -13.55 58.15
C LEU A 174 -1.01 -12.76 59.41
N GLU A 175 -1.79 -11.69 59.26
CA GLU A 175 -2.30 -10.91 60.39
C GLU A 175 -3.26 -11.73 61.28
N SER A 176 -4.11 -12.56 60.66
CA SER A 176 -4.99 -13.48 61.37
C SER A 176 -4.18 -14.51 62.18
N ASP A 177 -3.18 -15.13 61.55
CA ASP A 177 -2.30 -16.11 62.20
C ASP A 177 -1.53 -15.49 63.37
N LEU A 178 -0.95 -14.30 63.17
CA LEU A 178 -0.26 -13.56 64.24
C LEU A 178 -1.20 -13.24 65.41
N SER A 179 -2.45 -12.86 65.12
CA SER A 179 -3.45 -12.57 66.16
C SER A 179 -3.81 -13.82 66.96
N HIS A 180 -3.96 -14.97 66.30
CA HIS A 180 -4.21 -16.26 66.94
C HIS A 180 -3.03 -16.69 67.83
N LEU A 181 -1.80 -16.55 67.32
CA LEU A 181 -0.58 -16.89 68.07
C LEU A 181 -0.38 -15.98 69.28
N ARG A 182 -0.62 -14.66 69.15
CA ARG A 182 -0.55 -13.71 70.27
C ARG A 182 -1.54 -14.05 71.37
N LYS A 183 -2.82 -14.27 71.01
CA LYS A 183 -3.86 -14.66 71.96
C LYS A 183 -3.48 -15.94 72.72
N ARG A 184 -2.95 -16.93 72.02
CA ARG A 184 -2.50 -18.19 72.64
C ARG A 184 -1.30 -17.99 73.57
N SER A 185 -0.37 -17.12 73.19
CA SER A 185 0.76 -16.76 74.06
C SER A 185 0.28 -16.13 75.37
N GLU A 186 -0.67 -15.19 75.30
CA GLU A 186 -1.27 -14.55 76.48
C GLU A 186 -2.00 -15.56 77.38
N GLU A 187 -2.78 -16.49 76.80
CA GLU A 187 -3.46 -17.57 77.55
C GLU A 187 -2.46 -18.47 78.28
N LEU A 188 -1.36 -18.85 77.63
CA LEU A 188 -0.30 -19.68 78.22
C LEU A 188 0.47 -18.94 79.33
N GLU A 189 0.75 -17.66 79.12
CA GLU A 189 1.49 -16.83 80.08
C GLU A 189 0.65 -16.55 81.34
N ALA A 190 -0.65 -16.29 81.18
CA ALA A 190 -1.60 -16.20 82.29
C ALA A 190 -1.68 -17.51 83.09
N LEU A 191 -1.66 -18.66 82.40
CA LEU A 191 -1.65 -19.97 83.05
C LEU A 191 -0.35 -20.22 83.82
N ALA A 192 0.80 -19.84 83.26
CA ALA A 192 2.11 -20.01 83.89
C ALA A 192 2.27 -19.16 85.16
N GLN A 193 1.57 -18.02 85.25
CA GLN A 193 1.57 -17.16 86.44
C GLN A 193 0.65 -17.67 87.56
N ASN A 194 -0.20 -18.68 87.33
CA ASN A 194 -1.05 -19.23 88.38
C ASN A 194 -0.22 -19.95 89.46
N GLN A 195 -0.31 -19.45 90.70
CA GLN A 195 0.40 -20.03 91.85
C GLN A 195 -0.23 -21.35 92.34
N ASP A 196 -1.50 -21.59 92.03
CA ASP A 196 -2.22 -22.81 92.41
C ASP A 196 -2.04 -23.93 91.37
N LYS A 197 -1.27 -24.96 91.75
CA LYS A 197 -0.93 -26.09 90.88
C LYS A 197 -2.12 -27.00 90.56
N VAL A 198 -3.17 -27.01 91.39
CA VAL A 198 -4.36 -27.84 91.15
C VAL A 198 -5.24 -27.18 90.08
N ILE A 199 -5.46 -25.87 90.19
CA ILE A 199 -6.19 -25.09 89.18
C ILE A 199 -5.46 -25.11 87.85
N PHE A 200 -4.12 -24.98 87.84
CA PHE A 200 -3.29 -25.13 86.65
C PHE A 200 -3.53 -26.47 85.92
N LEU A 201 -3.48 -27.60 86.64
CA LEU A 201 -3.69 -28.92 86.03
C LEU A 201 -5.12 -29.13 85.51
N GLN A 202 -6.12 -28.49 86.10
CA GLN A 202 -7.52 -28.58 85.65
C GLN A 202 -7.82 -27.71 84.42
N SER A 203 -7.09 -26.60 84.26
CA SER A 203 -7.28 -25.62 83.18
C SER A 203 -6.46 -25.95 81.93
N LEU A 204 -5.35 -26.68 82.04
CA LEU A 204 -4.52 -27.13 80.91
C LEU A 204 -5.31 -27.87 79.80
N PRO A 205 -6.22 -28.82 80.12
CA PRO A 205 -7.01 -29.55 79.12
C PRO A 205 -8.15 -28.73 78.51
N ALA A 206 -8.50 -27.59 79.11
CA ALA A 206 -9.54 -26.68 78.61
C ALA A 206 -9.02 -25.74 77.51
N LEU A 207 -7.70 -25.70 77.29
CA LEU A 207 -7.09 -24.95 76.19
C LEU A 207 -7.45 -25.60 74.84
N ALA A 208 -7.76 -24.76 73.85
CA ALA A 208 -8.02 -25.23 72.50
C ALA A 208 -6.78 -25.96 71.91
N PRO A 209 -6.96 -27.03 71.12
CA PRO A 209 -5.87 -27.68 70.39
C PRO A 209 -5.03 -26.69 69.58
N LEU A 210 -3.75 -26.98 69.38
CA LEU A 210 -2.87 -26.13 68.57
C LEU A 210 -3.40 -26.11 67.12
N PRO A 211 -3.63 -24.94 66.50
CA PRO A 211 -3.81 -24.89 65.05
C PRO A 211 -2.56 -25.49 64.38
N GLU A 212 -2.74 -26.27 63.32
CA GLU A 212 -1.59 -26.69 62.51
C GLU A 212 -0.89 -25.45 61.95
N PRO A 213 0.45 -25.34 62.08
CA PRO A 213 1.19 -24.23 61.52
C PRO A 213 0.97 -24.16 60.00
N ILE A 214 0.41 -23.05 59.52
CA ILE A 214 0.29 -22.80 58.09
C ILE A 214 1.72 -22.62 57.55
N ASP A 215 2.08 -23.40 56.53
CA ASP A 215 3.37 -23.29 55.88
C ASP A 215 3.41 -22.10 54.93
N TRP A 216 4.05 -21.03 55.39
CA TRP A 216 4.23 -19.78 54.63
C TRP A 216 5.51 -19.80 53.77
N SER A 217 6.33 -20.86 53.80
CA SER A 217 7.66 -20.87 53.16
C SER A 217 7.62 -20.79 51.62
N GLY A 218 6.48 -21.14 51.00
CA GLY A 218 6.27 -21.04 49.55
C GLY A 218 5.65 -19.72 49.08
N VAL A 219 5.31 -18.79 49.98
CA VAL A 219 4.61 -17.55 49.61
C VAL A 219 5.58 -16.52 49.05
N SER A 220 5.33 -16.07 47.83
CA SER A 220 6.09 -15.00 47.17
C SER A 220 5.17 -14.03 46.46
N VAL A 221 5.60 -12.77 46.36
CA VAL A 221 4.93 -11.73 45.58
C VAL A 221 5.73 -11.53 44.30
N ASN A 222 5.10 -11.73 43.14
CA ASN A 222 5.76 -11.55 41.86
C ASN A 222 6.01 -10.04 41.62
N THR A 223 7.28 -9.65 41.50
CA THR A 223 7.71 -8.27 41.19
C THR A 223 7.78 -7.98 39.69
N ASP A 224 7.81 -9.00 38.84
CA ASP A 224 7.99 -8.91 37.39
C ASP A 224 6.65 -8.90 36.63
N LEU A 225 5.67 -8.16 37.13
CA LEU A 225 4.28 -8.14 36.63
C LEU A 225 4.15 -7.74 35.15
N TYR A 226 5.09 -6.94 34.66
CA TYR A 226 5.08 -6.33 33.33
C TYR A 226 6.10 -6.92 32.36
N LEU A 227 6.94 -7.86 32.84
CA LEU A 227 7.95 -8.48 32.02
C LEU A 227 7.28 -9.25 30.87
N GLY A 228 7.66 -8.93 29.63
CA GLY A 228 7.07 -9.52 28.42
C GLY A 228 5.72 -8.92 28.00
N THR A 229 5.02 -8.17 28.86
CA THR A 229 3.73 -7.51 28.50
C THR A 229 3.93 -6.49 27.38
N ILE A 230 4.92 -5.61 27.53
CA ILE A 230 5.25 -4.60 26.51
C ILE A 230 5.68 -5.28 25.20
N GLN A 231 6.52 -6.31 25.29
CA GLN A 231 7.00 -7.03 24.10
C GLN A 231 5.84 -7.71 23.35
N SER A 232 4.93 -8.37 24.08
CA SER A 232 3.74 -8.98 23.49
C SER A 232 2.83 -7.94 22.85
N SER A 233 2.53 -6.83 23.54
CA SER A 233 1.66 -5.78 23.01
C SER A 233 2.24 -5.09 21.78
N VAL A 234 3.55 -4.81 21.78
CA VAL A 234 4.24 -4.26 20.60
C VAL A 234 4.24 -5.24 19.44
N SER A 235 4.46 -6.54 19.70
CA SER A 235 4.37 -7.57 18.66
C SER A 235 2.97 -7.60 18.03
N THR A 236 1.92 -7.60 18.84
CA THR A 236 0.53 -7.57 18.36
C THR A 236 0.23 -6.29 17.55
N LEU A 237 0.76 -5.13 17.96
CA LEU A 237 0.63 -3.90 17.19
C LEU A 237 1.31 -4.01 15.82
N VAL A 238 2.51 -4.57 15.77
CA VAL A 238 3.24 -4.78 14.50
C VAL A 238 2.46 -5.73 13.59
N ASP A 239 1.88 -6.80 14.12
CA ASP A 239 1.07 -7.73 13.35
C ASP A 239 -0.18 -7.05 12.77
N LYS A 240 -0.94 -6.31 13.60
CA LYS A 240 -2.09 -5.49 13.18
C LYS A 240 -1.68 -4.49 12.08
N PHE A 241 -0.54 -3.84 12.24
CA PHE A 241 -0.01 -2.86 11.29
C PHE A 241 0.34 -3.51 9.94
N GLN A 242 0.96 -4.69 9.95
CA GLN A 242 1.29 -5.43 8.73
C GLN A 242 0.04 -5.89 7.97
N GLU A 243 -1.00 -6.34 8.67
CA GLU A 243 -2.28 -6.70 8.04
C GLU A 243 -2.94 -5.49 7.37
N GLU A 244 -2.91 -4.33 8.03
CA GLU A 244 -3.46 -3.10 7.49
C GLU A 244 -2.68 -2.60 6.28
N LEU A 245 -1.35 -2.65 6.31
CA LEU A 245 -0.54 -2.39 5.13
C LEU A 245 -0.90 -3.32 3.97
N LYS A 246 -0.99 -4.63 4.20
CA LYS A 246 -1.39 -5.60 3.15
C LYS A 246 -2.78 -5.27 2.59
N ARG A 247 -3.72 -4.86 3.43
CA ARG A 247 -5.07 -4.44 3.03
C ARG A 247 -5.04 -3.21 2.13
N LEU A 248 -4.19 -2.24 2.44
CA LEU A 248 -4.00 -1.00 1.68
C LEU A 248 -3.37 -1.26 0.32
N TYR A 249 -2.25 -2.00 0.28
CA TYR A 249 -1.63 -2.43 -0.97
C TYR A 249 -2.62 -3.23 -1.83
N GLY A 250 -3.45 -4.09 -1.21
CA GLY A 250 -4.50 -4.82 -1.92
C GLY A 250 -5.58 -3.91 -2.52
N LYS A 251 -5.98 -2.82 -1.85
CA LYS A 251 -6.92 -1.83 -2.40
C LYS A 251 -6.30 -1.12 -3.62
N GLU A 252 -5.05 -0.70 -3.53
CA GLU A 252 -4.35 -0.01 -4.62
C GLU A 252 -4.09 -0.94 -5.81
N LEU A 253 -3.70 -2.19 -5.56
CA LEU A 253 -3.51 -3.21 -6.60
C LEU A 253 -4.81 -3.49 -7.36
N ARG A 254 -5.96 -3.53 -6.68
CA ARG A 254 -7.27 -3.63 -7.37
C ARG A 254 -7.56 -2.45 -8.28
N LYS A 255 -7.15 -1.22 -7.92
CA LYS A 255 -7.25 -0.08 -8.84
C LYS A 255 -6.37 -0.28 -10.08
N LEU A 256 -5.18 -0.87 -9.93
CA LEU A 256 -4.28 -1.19 -11.05
C LEU A 256 -4.83 -2.30 -11.96
N GLN A 257 -5.53 -3.28 -11.38
CA GLN A 257 -6.18 -4.35 -12.15
C GLN A 257 -7.25 -3.83 -13.12
N ASN A 258 -7.83 -2.65 -12.90
CA ASN A 258 -8.71 -2.01 -13.88
C ASN A 258 -8.01 -1.66 -15.21
N TYR A 259 -6.68 -1.65 -15.22
CA TYR A 259 -5.85 -1.42 -16.41
C TYR A 259 -5.18 -2.70 -16.92
N ALA A 260 -5.60 -3.87 -16.41
CA ALA A 260 -5.03 -5.16 -16.80
C ALA A 260 -5.17 -5.36 -18.31
N SER A 261 -4.05 -5.68 -18.96
CA SER A 261 -3.95 -6.01 -20.38
C SER A 261 -3.40 -7.42 -20.52
N GLU A 262 -4.02 -8.23 -21.36
CA GLU A 262 -3.47 -9.55 -21.67
C GLU A 262 -2.21 -9.41 -22.53
N VAL A 263 -1.15 -10.14 -22.19
CA VAL A 263 0.12 -10.09 -22.90
C VAL A 263 0.41 -11.47 -23.49
N PHE A 264 0.50 -11.51 -24.82
CA PHE A 264 0.89 -12.70 -25.58
C PHE A 264 2.23 -12.45 -26.26
N LEU A 265 3.14 -13.40 -26.15
CA LEU A 265 4.51 -13.30 -26.65
C LEU A 265 4.58 -13.64 -28.14
N ASP A 266 5.30 -12.84 -28.92
CA ASP A 266 5.48 -13.00 -30.37
C ASP A 266 6.67 -13.95 -30.68
N PRO A 267 6.42 -15.18 -31.18
CA PRO A 267 7.47 -16.13 -31.52
C PRO A 267 8.43 -15.64 -32.61
N GLY A 268 8.00 -14.71 -33.46
CA GLY A 268 8.80 -14.11 -34.52
C GLY A 268 9.85 -13.13 -34.00
N THR A 269 9.69 -12.63 -32.77
CA THR A 269 10.67 -11.74 -32.12
C THR A 269 11.60 -12.48 -31.17
N ALA A 270 11.19 -13.64 -30.66
CA ALA A 270 11.94 -14.41 -29.68
C ALA A 270 13.36 -14.73 -30.15
N GLN A 271 14.34 -14.58 -29.25
CA GLN A 271 15.69 -15.10 -29.47
C GLN A 271 15.66 -16.63 -29.62
N ARG A 272 16.63 -17.20 -30.36
CA ARG A 272 16.63 -18.60 -30.80
C ARG A 272 16.57 -19.67 -29.69
N ASN A 273 17.10 -19.37 -28.51
CA ASN A 273 17.14 -20.23 -27.33
C ASN A 273 15.94 -19.99 -26.41
N LEU A 274 14.96 -19.18 -26.83
CA LEU A 274 13.71 -18.98 -26.10
C LEU A 274 12.61 -19.81 -26.76
N VAL A 275 11.95 -20.62 -25.95
CA VAL A 275 10.80 -21.45 -26.32
C VAL A 275 9.57 -20.88 -25.67
N LEU A 276 8.54 -20.66 -26.48
CA LEU A 276 7.25 -20.17 -26.01
C LEU A 276 6.27 -21.33 -25.85
N SER A 277 5.36 -21.22 -24.88
CA SER A 277 4.22 -22.12 -24.75
C SER A 277 3.24 -21.95 -25.92
N GLU A 278 2.39 -22.94 -26.15
CA GLU A 278 1.37 -22.92 -27.20
C GLU A 278 0.36 -21.76 -27.02
N ASP A 279 0.04 -21.41 -25.77
CA ASP A 279 -0.83 -20.28 -25.43
C ASP A 279 -0.14 -18.91 -25.53
N GLY A 280 1.17 -18.88 -25.81
CA GLY A 280 1.98 -17.66 -25.93
C GLY A 280 2.19 -16.89 -24.62
N ARG A 281 1.82 -17.45 -23.45
CA ARG A 281 1.93 -16.76 -22.16
C ARG A 281 3.20 -17.06 -21.38
N GLN A 282 3.92 -18.10 -21.76
CA GLN A 282 5.12 -18.56 -21.05
C GLN A 282 6.33 -18.56 -21.97
N VAL A 283 7.49 -18.28 -21.40
CA VAL A 283 8.79 -18.35 -22.07
C VAL A 283 9.80 -19.09 -21.20
N MET A 284 10.57 -19.97 -21.82
CA MET A 284 11.62 -20.74 -21.18
C MET A 284 12.90 -20.72 -22.02
N TYR A 285 14.05 -20.75 -21.35
CA TYR A 285 15.33 -20.93 -22.00
C TYR A 285 15.57 -22.42 -22.32
N GLU A 286 15.97 -22.72 -23.55
CA GLU A 286 16.39 -24.03 -24.01
C GLU A 286 17.63 -23.90 -24.89
N GLU A 287 18.69 -24.65 -24.58
CA GLU A 287 19.93 -24.63 -25.36
C GLU A 287 19.77 -25.47 -26.65
N ARG A 288 19.66 -24.81 -27.80
CA ARG A 288 19.47 -25.47 -29.10
C ARG A 288 20.75 -25.51 -29.92
N LYS A 289 21.11 -26.70 -30.41
CA LYS A 289 22.26 -26.96 -31.31
C LYS A 289 21.79 -27.10 -32.77
N HIS A 290 21.36 -26.03 -33.46
CA HIS A 290 21.23 -26.05 -34.93
C HIS A 290 21.13 -24.66 -35.59
N ASN A 291 21.59 -24.59 -36.86
CA ASN A 291 21.56 -23.41 -37.73
C ASN A 291 20.18 -23.24 -38.38
N GLN A 292 19.37 -22.31 -37.87
CA GLN A 292 18.14 -21.85 -38.52
C GLN A 292 18.32 -20.41 -39.05
N SER A 293 17.55 -20.03 -40.07
CA SER A 293 17.68 -18.74 -40.75
C SER A 293 17.42 -17.55 -39.83
N GLU A 294 18.26 -16.52 -39.95
CA GLU A 294 18.13 -15.28 -39.17
C GLU A 294 16.94 -14.44 -39.66
N ASP A 295 15.84 -14.45 -38.89
CA ASP A 295 14.81 -13.42 -39.05
C ASP A 295 15.37 -12.08 -38.51
N THR A 296 15.24 -11.03 -39.33
CA THR A 296 15.65 -9.67 -39.00
C THR A 296 14.93 -9.12 -37.75
N ARG A 297 13.72 -9.61 -37.46
CA ARG A 297 12.90 -9.18 -36.32
C ARG A 297 13.29 -9.81 -34.98
N ARG A 298 14.04 -10.92 -35.00
CA ARG A 298 14.49 -11.63 -33.79
C ARG A 298 15.60 -10.90 -33.06
N PHE A 299 15.64 -11.02 -31.74
CA PHE A 299 16.79 -10.59 -30.95
C PHE A 299 18.00 -11.49 -31.18
N ASN A 300 19.19 -10.89 -31.32
CA ASN A 300 20.47 -11.63 -31.39
C ASN A 300 21.62 -10.71 -30.94
N PRO A 301 22.40 -11.02 -29.88
CA PRO A 301 22.36 -12.23 -29.06
C PRO A 301 21.41 -12.17 -27.86
N ALA A 302 20.83 -11.01 -27.54
CA ALA A 302 20.05 -10.80 -26.31
C ALA A 302 18.85 -11.75 -26.17
N LEU A 303 18.68 -12.36 -24.99
CA LEU A 303 17.61 -13.31 -24.67
C LEU A 303 16.28 -12.60 -24.39
N PHE A 304 15.73 -11.91 -25.40
CA PHE A 304 14.45 -11.23 -25.31
C PHE A 304 13.41 -11.77 -26.30
N VAL A 305 12.15 -11.53 -25.94
CA VAL A 305 10.95 -11.74 -26.75
C VAL A 305 10.00 -10.56 -26.47
N LEU A 306 9.24 -10.12 -27.48
CA LEU A 306 8.26 -9.03 -27.34
C LEU A 306 6.85 -9.58 -27.27
N ALA A 307 5.94 -8.73 -26.80
CA ALA A 307 4.52 -8.97 -26.95
C ALA A 307 4.08 -8.79 -28.43
N CYS A 308 3.01 -9.48 -28.81
CA CYS A 308 2.36 -9.31 -30.12
C CYS A 308 1.76 -7.91 -30.29
N GLU A 309 1.16 -7.38 -29.23
CA GLU A 309 0.47 -6.10 -29.26
C GLU A 309 1.39 -4.95 -28.82
N CYS A 310 1.25 -3.81 -29.50
CA CYS A 310 1.97 -2.59 -29.16
C CYS A 310 1.08 -1.61 -28.43
N LEU A 311 1.63 -0.96 -27.39
CA LEU A 311 0.93 0.04 -26.60
C LEU A 311 1.20 1.43 -27.20
N SER A 312 0.15 2.16 -27.56
CA SER A 312 0.27 3.48 -28.22
C SER A 312 -0.21 4.65 -27.36
N SER A 313 -1.18 4.43 -26.47
CA SER A 313 -1.70 5.41 -25.52
C SER A 313 -2.51 4.73 -24.42
N GLY A 314 -2.70 5.40 -23.28
CA GLY A 314 -3.49 4.88 -22.16
C GLY A 314 -2.64 4.36 -21.00
N ARG A 315 -3.28 3.63 -20.09
CA ARG A 315 -2.66 2.98 -18.93
C ARG A 315 -2.81 1.47 -19.10
N HIS A 316 -1.73 0.73 -18.85
CA HIS A 316 -1.67 -0.72 -19.04
C HIS A 316 -0.95 -1.36 -17.86
N TYR A 317 -1.43 -2.52 -17.45
CA TYR A 317 -0.90 -3.30 -16.34
C TYR A 317 -0.84 -4.78 -16.72
N TRP A 318 0.25 -5.46 -16.35
CA TRP A 318 0.39 -6.91 -16.50
C TRP A 318 1.30 -7.45 -15.40
N GLU A 319 1.10 -8.73 -15.05
CA GLU A 319 1.86 -9.44 -14.03
C GLU A 319 2.65 -10.57 -14.68
N VAL A 320 3.86 -10.81 -14.19
CA VAL A 320 4.72 -11.90 -14.67
C VAL A 320 5.18 -12.75 -13.48
N GLU A 321 4.82 -14.02 -13.50
CA GLU A 321 5.27 -14.97 -12.49
C GLU A 321 6.70 -15.43 -12.79
N VAL A 322 7.66 -15.00 -11.97
CA VAL A 322 9.08 -15.36 -12.11
C VAL A 322 9.48 -16.56 -11.25
N GLY A 323 8.65 -16.95 -10.27
CA GLY A 323 8.91 -18.07 -9.37
C GLY A 323 10.26 -17.95 -8.64
N ARG A 324 11.04 -19.04 -8.64
CA ARG A 324 12.38 -19.09 -8.01
C ARG A 324 13.53 -18.77 -8.98
N LYS A 325 13.26 -18.10 -10.10
CA LYS A 325 14.29 -17.79 -11.11
C LYS A 325 15.31 -16.78 -10.59
N THR A 326 16.58 -17.06 -10.82
CA THR A 326 17.72 -16.25 -10.36
C THR A 326 18.19 -15.22 -11.40
N ALA A 327 17.67 -15.28 -12.63
CA ALA A 327 17.91 -14.28 -13.66
C ALA A 327 16.68 -14.11 -14.55
N TRP A 328 16.26 -12.87 -14.77
CA TRP A 328 15.16 -12.50 -15.65
C TRP A 328 15.17 -11.00 -15.95
N THR A 329 14.43 -10.60 -16.97
CA THR A 329 14.21 -9.18 -17.33
C THR A 329 12.77 -9.01 -17.80
N VAL A 330 12.08 -8.00 -17.28
CA VAL A 330 10.71 -7.62 -17.68
C VAL A 330 10.66 -6.11 -17.88
N GLY A 331 9.93 -5.65 -18.88
CA GLY A 331 9.85 -4.21 -19.13
C GLY A 331 9.12 -3.85 -20.40
N VAL A 332 9.27 -2.58 -20.77
CA VAL A 332 8.72 -2.00 -22.00
C VAL A 332 9.85 -1.56 -22.90
N VAL A 333 9.64 -1.73 -24.21
CA VAL A 333 10.61 -1.34 -25.22
C VAL A 333 9.92 -0.52 -26.31
N ARG A 334 10.61 0.51 -26.81
CA ARG A 334 10.16 1.26 -27.99
C ARG A 334 10.19 0.35 -29.21
N ALA A 335 9.14 0.36 -30.03
CA ALA A 335 9.05 -0.51 -31.21
C ALA A 335 10.27 -0.42 -32.15
N SER A 336 10.88 0.77 -32.24
CA SER A 336 12.06 1.07 -33.06
C SER A 336 13.41 0.74 -32.39
N ALA A 337 13.43 0.13 -31.20
CA ALA A 337 14.67 -0.15 -30.48
C ALA A 337 15.53 -1.20 -31.22
N ARG A 338 16.86 -1.08 -31.05
CA ARG A 338 17.84 -1.98 -31.66
C ARG A 338 17.70 -3.38 -31.08
N ARG A 339 17.61 -4.40 -31.95
CA ARG A 339 17.46 -5.83 -31.57
C ARG A 339 18.70 -6.69 -31.81
N LYS A 340 19.74 -6.11 -32.43
CA LYS A 340 20.95 -6.81 -32.86
C LYS A 340 22.19 -6.25 -32.17
N GLY A 341 23.11 -7.12 -31.80
CA GLY A 341 24.36 -6.79 -31.12
C GLY A 341 24.15 -6.47 -29.63
N GLU A 342 25.10 -5.74 -29.05
CA GLU A 342 25.02 -5.36 -27.64
C GLU A 342 23.85 -4.40 -27.41
N ILE A 343 22.96 -4.77 -26.47
CA ILE A 343 21.76 -4.00 -26.13
C ILE A 343 22.00 -3.30 -24.80
N LYS A 344 21.96 -1.97 -24.82
CA LYS A 344 21.99 -1.14 -23.60
C LYS A 344 20.59 -0.99 -23.03
N LEU A 345 20.33 -1.61 -21.88
CA LEU A 345 19.08 -1.47 -21.14
C LEU A 345 18.99 -0.09 -20.47
N SER A 346 18.59 0.90 -21.23
CA SER A 346 18.42 2.28 -20.77
C SER A 346 17.37 3.01 -21.59
N PRO A 347 16.78 4.09 -21.04
CA PRO A 347 15.82 4.93 -21.78
C PRO A 347 16.35 5.45 -23.11
N ASP A 348 17.65 5.77 -23.20
CA ASP A 348 18.31 6.20 -24.44
C ASP A 348 18.31 5.11 -25.51
N GLY A 349 18.49 3.85 -25.09
CA GLY A 349 18.38 2.67 -25.93
C GLY A 349 16.93 2.30 -26.29
N GLY A 350 15.94 2.97 -25.69
CA GLY A 350 14.52 2.68 -25.84
C GLY A 350 14.01 1.53 -24.96
N TYR A 351 14.69 1.22 -23.86
CA TYR A 351 14.34 0.15 -22.93
C TYR A 351 14.06 0.69 -21.53
N TRP A 352 12.95 0.26 -20.94
CA TRP A 352 12.58 0.53 -19.54
C TRP A 352 12.27 -0.81 -18.88
N CYS A 353 13.28 -1.42 -18.27
CA CYS A 353 13.19 -2.78 -17.75
C CYS A 353 13.65 -2.88 -16.30
N LEU A 354 13.01 -3.77 -15.56
CA LEU A 354 13.50 -4.33 -14.31
C LEU A 354 14.20 -5.66 -14.63
N PHE A 355 15.33 -5.93 -14.00
CA PHE A 355 16.06 -7.17 -14.19
C PHE A 355 16.70 -7.65 -12.90
N ILE A 356 16.81 -8.96 -12.77
CA ILE A 356 17.65 -9.62 -11.78
C ILE A 356 18.73 -10.37 -12.54
N MET A 357 19.97 -10.23 -12.09
CA MET A 357 21.10 -11.05 -12.53
C MET A 357 21.92 -11.46 -11.32
N PHE A 358 21.77 -12.71 -10.87
CA PHE A 358 22.77 -13.32 -10.00
C PHE A 358 23.88 -13.93 -10.85
N PHE A 359 25.05 -13.32 -10.82
CA PHE A 359 26.28 -13.98 -11.26
C PHE A 359 26.77 -14.88 -10.11
N PHE A 360 26.84 -16.20 -10.34
CA PHE A 360 27.74 -17.02 -9.54
C PHE A 360 29.15 -16.65 -9.99
N TYR A 361 29.92 -16.02 -9.08
CA TYR A 361 31.36 -15.88 -9.22
C TYR A 361 32.06 -17.21 -8.94
#